data_AF-A0A4Q5TS73-F1
#
_entry.id   AF-A0A4Q5TS73-F1
#
_cell.length_a   1.000
_cell.length_b   1.000
_cell.length_c   1.000
_cell.angle_alpha   90.00
_cell.angle_beta   90.00
_cell.angle_gamma   90.00
#
_symmetry.space_group_name_H-M   'P 1'
#
loop_
_entity.id
_entity.type
_entity.pdbx_description
1 polymer ?
#
loop_
_entity_poly.entity_id
_entity_poly.type
_entity_poly.pdbx_seq_one_letter_code
_entity_poly.pdbx_strand_id
1 'polypeptide(L)'
;MKKLRIYALIVAAGLLIASMSCKKDYLEIKPDQSLLVPASLEEMQALLNNAVIMNFGPGLHIISSDDLSIATAGNLSTLPATQRNSYLWAKDLFEGAASTD
;
A
#
# COMPACT_ATOMS: atom_id res chain seq x y z
N MET A 1 63.74 -16.79 -7.46
CA MET A 1 62.64 -17.50 -8.16
C MET A 1 61.60 -18.14 -7.23
N LYS A 2 61.97 -18.86 -6.17
CA LYS A 2 60.99 -19.50 -5.24
C LYS A 2 60.09 -18.51 -4.50
N LYS A 3 60.64 -17.40 -4.01
CA LYS A 3 59.86 -16.33 -3.34
C LYS A 3 58.85 -15.65 -4.29
N LEU A 4 59.23 -15.43 -5.56
CA LEU A 4 58.35 -14.86 -6.58
C LEU A 4 57.16 -15.78 -6.90
N ARG A 5 57.39 -17.11 -6.93
CA ARG A 5 56.31 -18.11 -7.08
C ARG A 5 55.36 -18.13 -5.88
N ILE A 6 55.87 -17.94 -4.65
CA ILE A 6 55.05 -17.86 -3.44
C ILE A 6 54.16 -16.61 -3.45
N TYR A 7 54.69 -15.44 -3.83
CA TYR A 7 53.87 -14.23 -3.95
C TYR A 7 52.79 -14.36 -5.02
N ALA A 8 53.11 -14.98 -6.17
CA ALA A 8 52.12 -15.23 -7.22
C ALA A 8 50.98 -16.16 -6.74
N LEU A 9 51.29 -17.18 -5.93
CA LEU A 9 50.27 -18.07 -5.35
C LEU A 9 49.39 -17.35 -4.33
N ILE A 10 49.94 -16.45 -3.51
CA ILE A 10 49.16 -15.64 -2.55
C ILE A 10 48.20 -14.71 -3.28
N VAL A 11 48.65 -14.05 -4.35
CA VAL A 11 47.80 -13.18 -5.17
C VAL A 11 46.69 -13.97 -5.86
N ALA A 12 47.02 -15.14 -6.44
CA ALA A 12 46.03 -16.01 -7.07
C ALA A 12 44.98 -16.53 -6.06
N ALA A 13 45.40 -16.90 -4.85
CA ALA A 13 44.49 -17.31 -3.79
C ALA A 13 43.58 -16.16 -3.33
N GLY A 14 44.12 -14.95 -3.18
CA GLY A 14 43.33 -13.76 -2.86
C GLY A 14 42.27 -13.45 -3.92
N LEU A 15 42.61 -13.61 -5.20
CA LEU A 15 41.70 -13.38 -6.32
C LEU A 15 40.56 -14.42 -6.37
N LEU A 16 40.86 -15.69 -6.05
CA LEU A 16 39.86 -16.75 -5.93
C LEU A 16 38.85 -16.48 -4.81
N ILE A 17 39.31 -16.01 -3.65
CA ILE A 17 38.43 -15.69 -2.50
C ILE A 17 37.53 -14.49 -2.82
N ALA A 18 38.07 -13.47 -3.51
CA ALA A 18 37.28 -12.30 -3.93
C ALA A 18 36.16 -12.67 -4.92
N SER A 19 36.35 -13.70 -5.74
CA SER A 19 35.33 -14.17 -6.68
C SER A 19 34.14 -14.89 -6.04
N MET A 20 34.18 -15.23 -4.75
CA MET A 20 33.08 -15.87 -4.02
C MET A 20 31.97 -14.89 -3.55
N SER A 21 32.13 -13.58 -3.77
CA SER A 21 31.19 -12.54 -3.30
C SER A 21 29.91 -12.41 -4.14
N CYS A 22 29.80 -13.08 -5.29
CA CYS A 22 28.60 -12.98 -6.13
C CYS A 22 27.48 -13.85 -5.57
N LYS A 23 26.68 -13.30 -4.64
CA LYS A 23 25.46 -13.96 -4.17
C LYS A 23 24.35 -13.71 -5.18
N LYS A 24 23.90 -14.76 -5.86
CA LYS A 24 22.81 -14.71 -6.85
C LYS A 24 21.56 -14.02 -6.30
N ASP A 25 21.25 -14.30 -5.03
CA ASP A 25 20.04 -13.80 -4.38
C ASP A 25 20.12 -12.32 -3.98
N TYR A 26 21.30 -11.69 -4.03
CA TYR A 26 21.45 -10.26 -3.72
C TYR A 26 20.67 -9.37 -4.70
N LEU A 27 20.58 -9.80 -5.96
CA LEU A 27 19.84 -9.07 -7.00
C LEU A 27 18.34 -9.40 -7.01
N GLU A 28 17.92 -10.45 -6.31
CA GLU A 28 16.52 -10.88 -6.18
C GLU A 28 15.82 -10.20 -5.00
N ILE A 29 16.58 -9.75 -3.99
CA ILE A 29 16.05 -8.93 -2.90
C ILE A 29 15.61 -7.61 -3.51
N LYS A 30 14.29 -7.35 -3.52
CA LYS A 30 13.78 -6.01 -3.84
C LYS A 30 14.14 -5.06 -2.70
N PRO A 31 15.08 -4.11 -2.89
CA PRO A 31 15.53 -3.24 -1.81
C PRO A 31 14.47 -2.20 -1.45
N ASP A 32 13.59 -1.90 -2.41
CA ASP A 32 12.44 -1.04 -2.23
C ASP A 32 11.16 -1.89 -2.10
N GLN A 33 10.56 -1.85 -0.91
CA GLN A 33 9.31 -2.54 -0.65
C GLN A 33 8.14 -1.96 -1.46
N SER A 34 8.24 -0.73 -2.00
CA SER A 34 7.22 -0.19 -2.89
C SER A 34 7.21 -0.84 -4.28
N LEU A 35 8.26 -1.60 -4.64
CA LEU A 35 8.34 -2.39 -5.87
C LEU A 35 7.90 -3.85 -5.66
N LEU A 36 7.55 -4.22 -4.44
CA LEU A 36 7.05 -5.55 -4.11
C LEU A 36 5.59 -5.66 -4.55
N VAL A 37 5.32 -6.63 -5.42
CA VAL A 37 3.96 -6.96 -5.87
C VAL A 37 3.47 -8.08 -4.96
N PRO A 38 2.39 -7.89 -4.18
CA PRO A 38 1.80 -8.95 -3.36
C PRO A 38 1.43 -10.14 -4.24
N ALA A 39 1.85 -11.35 -3.86
CA ALA A 39 1.57 -12.57 -4.63
C ALA A 39 0.76 -13.60 -3.84
N SER A 40 0.83 -13.55 -2.51
CA SER A 40 0.08 -14.41 -1.61
C SER A 40 -1.20 -13.75 -1.09
N LEU A 41 -2.16 -14.58 -0.65
CA LEU A 41 -3.39 -14.11 -0.03
C LEU A 41 -3.11 -13.29 1.24
N GLU A 42 -2.12 -13.68 2.02
CA GLU A 42 -1.75 -13.00 3.25
C GLU A 42 -1.22 -11.58 2.97
N GLU A 43 -0.35 -11.42 1.98
CA GLU A 43 0.17 -10.10 1.57
C GLU A 43 -0.93 -9.21 1.00
N MET A 44 -1.85 -9.77 0.20
CA MET A 44 -3.01 -9.03 -0.30
C MET A 44 -3.91 -8.57 0.85
N GLN A 45 -4.15 -9.43 1.84
CA GLN A 45 -4.93 -9.06 3.02
C GLN A 45 -4.21 -7.99 3.86
N ALA A 46 -2.89 -8.10 4.03
CA ALA A 46 -2.11 -7.10 4.74
C ALA A 46 -2.19 -5.72 4.08
N LEU A 47 -2.19 -5.66 2.74
CA LEU A 47 -2.40 -4.42 1.99
C LEU A 47 -3.80 -3.83 2.27
N LEU A 48 -4.86 -4.64 2.18
CA LEU A 48 -6.24 -4.20 2.41
C LEU A 48 -6.51 -3.80 3.87
N ASN A 49 -5.77 -4.38 4.82
CA ASN A 49 -5.85 -4.01 6.23
C ASN A 49 -5.37 -2.59 6.52
N ASN A 50 -4.65 -1.95 5.59
CA ASN A 50 -4.33 -0.52 5.67
C ASN A 50 -5.55 0.34 5.30
N ALA A 51 -6.66 0.15 6.03
CA ALA A 51 -7.96 0.76 5.75
C ALA A 51 -7.93 2.30 5.82
N VAL A 52 -6.98 2.88 6.57
CA VAL A 52 -6.78 4.33 6.66
C VAL A 52 -6.45 4.93 5.29
N ILE A 53 -5.75 4.18 4.43
CA ILE A 53 -5.41 4.62 3.07
C ILE A 53 -6.36 3.97 2.06
N MET A 54 -6.57 2.66 2.15
CA MET A 54 -7.28 1.89 1.13
C MET A 54 -8.77 2.18 1.05
N ASN A 55 -9.38 2.65 2.15
CA ASN A 55 -10.81 2.96 2.21
C ASN A 55 -11.08 4.46 2.37
N PHE A 56 -10.10 5.31 2.06
CA PHE A 56 -10.22 6.76 2.17
C PHE A 56 -10.43 7.38 0.79
N GLY A 57 -11.52 8.12 0.65
CA GLY A 57 -11.84 8.86 -0.57
C GLY A 57 -13.20 9.55 -0.47
N PRO A 58 -13.54 10.39 -1.47
CA PRO A 58 -14.84 11.07 -1.50
C PRO A 58 -15.99 10.05 -1.49
N GLY A 59 -16.94 10.19 -0.57
CA GLY A 59 -18.03 9.23 -0.40
C GLY A 59 -19.40 9.72 -0.86
N LEU A 60 -19.58 11.04 -0.97
CA LEU A 60 -20.92 11.64 -1.13
C LEU A 60 -21.63 11.22 -2.43
N HIS A 61 -20.88 10.99 -3.51
CA HIS A 61 -21.43 10.56 -4.80
C HIS A 61 -22.03 9.15 -4.76
N ILE A 62 -21.41 8.23 -4.01
CA ILE A 62 -21.96 6.89 -3.76
C ILE A 62 -23.18 6.97 -2.84
N ILE A 63 -23.12 7.83 -1.82
CA ILE A 63 -24.27 8.03 -0.92
C ILE A 63 -25.48 8.61 -1.66
N SER A 64 -25.26 9.40 -2.70
CA SER A 64 -26.31 9.91 -3.58
C SER A 64 -26.71 8.97 -4.72
N SER A 65 -26.09 7.79 -4.85
CA SER A 65 -26.47 6.81 -5.87
C SER A 65 -27.60 5.90 -5.37
N ASP A 66 -28.10 5.04 -6.25
CA ASP A 66 -29.07 3.99 -5.95
C ASP A 66 -28.41 2.68 -5.48
N ASP A 67 -27.08 2.66 -5.26
CA ASP A 67 -26.35 1.48 -4.79
C ASP A 67 -26.55 1.21 -3.29
N LEU A 68 -26.91 2.23 -2.52
CA LEU A 68 -27.11 2.14 -1.07
C LEU A 68 -28.58 2.30 -0.72
N SER A 69 -29.11 1.37 0.08
CA SER A 69 -30.46 1.45 0.61
C SER A 69 -30.46 1.41 2.14
N ILE A 70 -31.02 2.45 2.78
CA ILE A 70 -31.17 2.49 4.23
C ILE A 70 -32.53 1.91 4.61
N ALA A 71 -32.51 0.74 5.26
CA ALA A 71 -33.72 -0.04 5.57
C ALA A 71 -34.65 0.63 6.61
N THR A 72 -34.11 1.45 7.52
CA THR A 72 -34.87 2.05 8.62
C THR A 72 -34.66 3.56 8.65
N ALA A 73 -35.74 4.33 8.63
CA ALA A 73 -35.70 5.79 8.67
C ALA A 73 -34.94 6.35 9.89
N GLY A 74 -34.99 5.66 11.04
CA GLY A 74 -34.22 6.01 12.23
C GLY A 74 -32.71 6.02 12.00
N ASN A 75 -32.18 5.17 11.11
CA ASN A 75 -30.75 5.11 10.82
C ASN A 75 -30.30 6.32 10.01
N LEU A 76 -31.14 6.81 9.10
CA LEU A 76 -30.85 8.00 8.30
C LEU A 76 -30.65 9.24 9.18
N SER A 77 -31.42 9.36 10.27
CA SER A 77 -31.29 10.46 11.25
C SER A 77 -29.98 10.43 12.04
N THR A 78 -29.28 9.29 12.09
CA THR A 78 -27.98 9.16 12.79
C THR A 78 -26.79 9.57 11.93
N LEU A 79 -26.99 9.76 10.63
CA LEU A 79 -25.94 10.18 9.71
C LEU A 79 -25.61 11.67 9.89
N PRO A 80 -24.34 12.07 9.67
CA PRO A 80 -23.97 13.46 9.50
C PRO A 80 -24.86 14.16 8.47
N ALA A 81 -25.11 15.46 8.67
CA ALA A 81 -26.02 16.24 7.82
C ALA A 81 -25.68 16.10 6.32
N THR A 82 -24.41 16.21 5.96
CA THR A 82 -23.93 16.06 4.58
C THR A 82 -24.24 14.70 3.98
N GLN A 83 -24.03 13.60 4.71
CA GLN A 83 -24.32 12.25 4.23
C GLN A 83 -25.83 12.01 4.14
N ARG A 84 -26.58 12.40 5.18
CA ARG A 84 -28.05 12.30 5.22
C ARG A 84 -28.69 13.06 4.06
N ASN A 85 -28.26 14.30 3.85
CA ASN A 85 -28.83 15.18 2.85
C ASN A 85 -28.40 14.78 1.43
N SER A 86 -27.20 14.21 1.28
CA SER A 86 -26.76 13.58 0.03
C SER A 86 -27.68 12.41 -0.35
N TYR A 87 -27.96 11.52 0.61
CA TYR A 87 -28.87 10.38 0.41
C TYR A 87 -30.31 10.80 0.07
N LEU A 88 -30.77 11.92 0.64
CA LEU A 88 -32.11 12.47 0.39
C LEU A 88 -32.20 13.39 -0.83
N TRP A 89 -31.09 13.64 -1.53
CA TRP A 89 -30.98 14.64 -2.59
C TRP A 89 -31.53 16.02 -2.18
N ALA A 90 -31.21 16.45 -0.96
CA ALA A 90 -31.65 17.74 -0.45
C ALA A 90 -30.92 18.91 -1.16
N LYS A 91 -31.61 20.05 -1.28
CA LYS A 91 -31.07 21.25 -1.95
C LYS A 91 -29.88 21.87 -1.21
N ASP A 92 -29.87 21.80 0.12
CA ASP A 92 -28.76 22.24 0.97
C ASP A 92 -28.14 21.01 1.65
N LEU A 93 -26.96 20.62 1.19
CA LEU A 93 -26.25 19.45 1.72
C LEU A 93 -25.58 19.74 3.06
N PHE A 94 -25.11 20.97 3.26
CA PHE A 94 -24.21 21.28 4.36
C PHE A 94 -24.91 21.87 5.57
N GLU A 95 -26.09 22.47 5.42
CA GLU A 95 -26.85 23.09 6.53
C GLU A 95 -26.00 24.08 7.35
N GLY A 96 -25.05 24.75 6.71
CA GLY A 96 -24.09 25.67 7.35
C GLY A 96 -22.79 25.03 7.86
N ALA A 97 -22.59 23.72 7.69
CA ALA A 97 -21.32 23.05 7.94
C ALA A 97 -20.27 23.36 6.85
N ALA A 98 -18.98 23.28 7.22
CA ALA A 98 -17.90 23.38 6.25
C ALA A 98 -17.72 22.06 5.48
N SER A 99 -17.33 22.15 4.21
CA SER A 99 -16.88 20.97 3.47
C SER A 99 -15.57 20.46 4.04
N THR A 100 -15.50 19.16 4.28
CA THR A 100 -14.28 18.45 4.71
C THR A 100 -13.80 17.43 3.70
N ASP A 101 -14.53 17.29 2.58
CA ASP A 101 -14.09 16.58 1.37
C ASP A 101 -13.08 17.42 0.57
#